data_AF-A0A7J3MLN0-F1
#
_entry.id   AF-A0A7J3MLN0-F1
#
_cell.length_a   1.000
_cell.length_b   1.000
_cell.length_c   1.000
_cell.angle_alpha   90.00
_cell.angle_beta   90.00
_cell.angle_gamma   90.00
#
_symmetry.space_group_name_H-M   'P 1'
#
loop_
_entity.id
_entity.type
_entity.pdbx_description
1 polymer ?
#
loop_
_entity_poly.entity_id
_entity_poly.type
_entity_poly.pdbx_seq_one_letter_code
_entity_poly.pdbx_strand_id
1 'polypeptide(L)'
;MLGRVFSSSLGTILLIVLVSKVLIFSIGFVTTFFNEGPSDPLSIMRQFCRWDGPHYIDIARNWYVNTGEQRFFLVFFPLYPLLIRLTTFNWQYVNLSALLISNVSSIIAAIYLFKLVKLDFEEDVAKRSVFYMSFFPTAYFLCATYTESLFLALTISCVYYARYRKWHFSLSIHC
;
A
#
# COMPACT_ATOMS: atom_id res chain seq x y z
N MET A 1 -31.14 3.69 7.79
CA MET A 1 -30.79 2.25 7.75
C MET A 1 -29.48 1.97 7.01
N LEU A 2 -29.22 2.62 5.85
CA LEU A 2 -27.97 2.50 5.07
C LEU A 2 -26.66 2.79 5.86
N GLY A 3 -26.66 3.76 6.77
CA GLY A 3 -25.45 4.14 7.53
C GLY A 3 -24.97 3.10 8.56
N ARG A 4 -25.87 2.34 9.19
CA ARG A 4 -25.49 1.28 10.16
C ARG A 4 -24.96 0.04 9.45
N VAL A 5 -25.59 -0.36 8.34
CA VAL A 5 -25.13 -1.48 7.51
C VAL A 5 -23.77 -1.16 6.89
N PHE A 6 -23.58 0.06 6.39
CA PHE A 6 -22.28 0.48 5.86
C PHE A 6 -21.16 0.45 6.92
N SER A 7 -21.46 0.83 8.16
CA SER A 7 -20.51 0.77 9.28
C SER A 7 -20.10 -0.67 9.62
N SER A 8 -21.05 -1.63 9.65
CA SER A 8 -20.73 -3.04 9.92
C SER A 8 -19.90 -3.68 8.80
N SER A 9 -20.19 -3.36 7.53
CA SER A 9 -19.42 -3.88 6.39
C SER A 9 -18.01 -3.30 6.37
N LEU A 10 -17.84 -2.02 6.73
CA LEU A 10 -16.55 -1.36 6.80
C LEU A 10 -15.65 -1.97 7.88
N GLY A 11 -16.21 -2.28 9.06
CA GLY A 11 -15.49 -3.02 10.09
C GLY A 11 -14.98 -4.38 9.60
N THR A 12 -15.79 -5.09 8.82
CA THR A 12 -15.40 -6.39 8.23
C THR A 12 -14.24 -6.24 7.24
N ILE A 13 -14.28 -5.23 6.37
CA ILE A 13 -13.22 -4.94 5.39
C ILE A 13 -11.90 -4.62 6.10
N LEU A 14 -11.96 -3.74 7.10
CA LEU A 14 -10.78 -3.40 7.89
C LEU A 14 -10.22 -4.63 8.60
N LEU A 15 -11.08 -5.47 9.18
CA LEU A 15 -10.66 -6.71 9.80
C LEU A 15 -9.95 -7.65 8.81
N ILE A 16 -10.49 -7.85 7.62
CA ILE A 16 -9.88 -8.70 6.57
C ILE A 16 -8.46 -8.20 6.23
N VAL A 17 -8.31 -6.90 5.99
CA VAL A 17 -7.01 -6.31 5.64
C VAL A 17 -6.04 -6.40 6.83
N LEU A 18 -6.49 -6.06 8.04
CA LEU A 18 -5.64 -6.11 9.23
C LEU A 18 -5.17 -7.53 9.53
N VAL A 19 -6.04 -8.54 9.41
CA VAL A 19 -5.67 -9.95 9.58
C VAL A 19 -4.62 -10.34 8.54
N SER A 20 -4.78 -9.95 7.27
CA SER A 20 -3.76 -10.27 6.25
C SER A 20 -2.43 -9.60 6.53
N LYS A 21 -2.43 -8.34 7.01
CA LYS A 21 -1.19 -7.65 7.42
C LYS A 21 -0.52 -8.34 8.59
N VAL A 22 -1.28 -8.67 9.64
CA VAL A 22 -0.75 -9.38 10.81
C VAL A 22 -0.13 -10.70 10.38
N LEU A 23 -0.81 -11.48 9.54
CA LEU A 23 -0.26 -12.74 9.03
C LEU A 23 1.04 -12.53 8.24
N ILE A 24 1.08 -11.57 7.31
CA ILE A 24 2.28 -11.28 6.51
C ILE A 24 3.44 -10.81 7.40
N PHE A 25 3.18 -9.90 8.35
CA PHE A 25 4.19 -9.41 9.28
C PHE A 25 4.67 -10.49 10.24
N SER A 26 3.77 -11.35 10.74
CA SER A 26 4.12 -12.49 11.59
C SER A 26 4.97 -13.51 10.83
N ILE A 27 4.62 -13.84 9.58
CA ILE A 27 5.43 -14.73 8.73
C ILE A 27 6.81 -14.12 8.52
N GLY A 28 6.90 -12.83 8.19
CA GLY A 28 8.18 -12.13 8.06
C GLY A 28 9.01 -12.22 9.35
N PHE A 29 8.42 -11.83 10.48
CA PHE A 29 9.05 -11.92 11.79
C PHE A 29 9.61 -13.32 12.09
N VAL A 30 8.77 -14.36 11.93
CA VAL A 30 9.16 -15.75 12.17
C VAL A 30 10.32 -16.15 11.25
N THR A 31 10.24 -15.84 9.96
CA THR A 31 11.33 -16.16 9.02
C THR A 31 12.63 -15.43 9.35
N THR A 32 12.58 -14.17 9.78
CA THR A 32 13.80 -13.43 10.20
C THR A 32 14.37 -14.07 11.48
N PHE A 33 13.51 -14.39 12.45
CA PHE A 33 13.94 -15.01 13.71
C PHE A 33 14.65 -16.35 13.50
N PHE A 34 14.14 -17.19 12.60
CA PHE A 34 14.77 -18.48 12.30
C PHE A 34 16.07 -18.36 11.49
N ASN A 35 16.21 -17.34 10.64
CA ASN A 35 17.40 -17.18 9.79
C ASN A 35 18.53 -16.41 10.49
N GLU A 36 18.20 -15.35 11.24
CA GLU A 36 19.17 -14.41 11.79
C GLU A 36 19.24 -14.47 13.34
N GLY A 37 18.33 -15.19 14.00
CA GLY A 37 18.21 -15.25 15.45
C GLY A 37 17.43 -14.06 16.05
N PRO A 38 17.54 -13.82 17.37
CA PRO A 38 16.94 -12.66 18.02
C PRO A 38 17.54 -11.38 17.43
N SER A 39 16.74 -10.64 16.68
CA SER A 39 17.20 -9.50 15.90
C SER A 39 16.44 -8.23 16.29
N ASP A 40 17.11 -7.07 16.21
CA ASP A 40 16.52 -5.79 16.61
C ASP A 40 15.22 -5.50 15.83
N PRO A 41 14.24 -4.78 16.39
CA PRO A 41 12.99 -4.44 15.68
C PRO A 41 13.23 -3.80 14.29
N LEU A 42 14.29 -3.01 14.14
CA LEU A 42 14.67 -2.40 12.87
C LEU A 42 15.13 -3.41 11.80
N SER A 43 15.72 -4.53 12.22
CA SER A 43 16.20 -5.58 11.31
C SER A 43 15.05 -6.28 10.59
N ILE A 44 13.96 -6.57 11.31
CA ILE A 44 12.73 -7.17 10.77
C ILE A 44 12.13 -6.28 9.68
N MET A 45 12.22 -4.96 9.85
CA MET A 45 11.73 -4.01 8.83
C MET A 45 12.51 -4.10 7.52
N ARG A 46 13.78 -4.51 7.54
CA ARG A 46 14.58 -4.69 6.32
C ARG A 46 14.05 -5.81 5.45
N GLN A 47 13.39 -6.82 6.03
CA GLN A 47 12.80 -7.89 5.24
C GLN A 47 11.70 -7.39 4.30
N PHE A 48 10.98 -6.34 4.70
CA PHE A 48 9.94 -5.71 3.88
C PHE A 48 10.47 -4.62 2.94
N CYS A 49 11.80 -4.39 2.95
CA CYS A 49 12.51 -3.47 2.07
C CYS A 49 13.59 -4.23 1.30
N ARG A 50 13.16 -5.16 0.45
CA ARG A 50 14.02 -5.99 -0.42
C ARG A 50 13.77 -5.69 -1.90
N TRP A 51 14.74 -6.08 -2.74
CA TRP A 51 14.78 -5.88 -4.20
C TRP A 51 14.70 -4.39 -4.61
N ASP A 52 13.55 -3.92 -5.08
CA ASP A 52 13.37 -2.54 -5.52
C ASP A 52 13.10 -1.57 -4.37
N GLY A 53 12.71 -2.08 -3.19
CA GLY A 53 12.47 -1.28 -1.98
C GLY A 53 13.59 -0.27 -1.67
N PRO A 54 14.86 -0.72 -1.57
CA PRO A 54 16.02 0.17 -1.37
C PRO A 54 16.15 1.29 -2.39
N HIS A 55 15.73 1.09 -3.64
CA HIS A 55 15.78 2.10 -4.69
C HIS A 55 14.83 3.25 -4.38
N TYR A 56 13.60 2.95 -3.95
CA TYR A 56 12.64 3.98 -3.51
C TYR A 56 13.14 4.78 -2.30
N ILE A 57 13.81 4.10 -1.36
CA ILE A 57 14.41 4.74 -0.17
C ILE A 57 15.57 5.65 -0.57
N ASP A 58 16.40 5.21 -1.52
CA ASP A 58 17.52 6.00 -2.04
C ASP A 58 17.03 7.26 -2.76
N ILE A 59 16.04 7.15 -3.66
CA ILE A 59 15.41 8.31 -4.31
C ILE A 59 14.76 9.23 -3.26
N ALA A 60 14.12 8.68 -2.24
CA ALA A 60 13.53 9.49 -1.17
C ALA A 60 14.61 10.30 -0.44
N ARG A 61 15.80 9.72 -0.18
CA ARG A 61 16.93 10.40 0.49
C ARG A 61 17.66 11.39 -0.42
N ASN A 62 18.14 10.94 -1.56
CA ASN A 62 19.10 11.65 -2.41
C ASN A 62 18.44 12.37 -3.60
N TRP A 63 17.16 12.10 -3.86
CA TRP A 63 16.46 12.48 -5.08
C TRP A 63 17.05 11.81 -6.33
N TYR A 64 16.51 12.14 -7.50
CA TYR A 64 17.07 11.69 -8.76
C TYR A 64 18.42 12.34 -8.98
N VAL A 65 19.44 11.50 -9.18
CA VAL A 65 20.81 11.90 -9.48
C VAL A 65 21.21 11.44 -10.88
N ASN A 66 22.15 12.15 -11.51
CA ASN A 66 22.58 11.86 -12.88
C ASN A 66 23.95 11.15 -12.95
N THR A 67 24.52 10.77 -11.81
CA THR A 67 25.85 10.17 -11.70
C THR A 67 25.80 8.88 -10.88
N GLY A 68 26.81 8.01 -11.05
CA GLY A 68 26.87 6.71 -10.37
C GLY A 68 25.83 5.71 -10.86
N GLU A 69 25.65 4.61 -10.12
CA GLU A 69 24.62 3.59 -10.42
C GLU A 69 23.20 4.09 -10.16
N GLN A 70 23.02 5.02 -9.22
CA GLN A 70 21.72 5.61 -8.86
C GLN A 70 21.05 6.35 -10.03
N ARG A 71 21.79 6.73 -11.08
CA ARG A 71 21.23 7.31 -12.31
C ARG A 71 20.22 6.39 -13.00
N PHE A 72 20.34 5.08 -12.82
CA PHE A 72 19.41 4.12 -13.42
C PHE A 72 18.04 4.13 -12.74
N PHE A 73 17.89 4.83 -11.61
CA PHE A 73 16.66 4.87 -10.83
C PHE A 73 15.61 5.84 -11.43
N LEU A 74 15.90 6.46 -12.57
CA LEU A 74 14.97 7.30 -13.33
C LEU A 74 13.70 6.57 -13.78
N VAL A 75 13.72 5.22 -13.80
CA VAL A 75 12.57 4.38 -14.16
C VAL A 75 11.48 4.35 -13.08
N PHE A 76 11.81 4.71 -11.85
CA PHE A 76 10.86 4.72 -10.75
C PHE A 76 10.05 6.02 -10.73
N PHE A 77 8.74 5.92 -10.51
CA PHE A 77 7.87 7.09 -10.48
C PHE A 77 8.06 7.92 -9.19
N PRO A 78 7.98 9.27 -9.26
CA PRO A 78 8.36 10.14 -8.15
C PRO A 78 7.37 10.19 -6.99
N LEU A 79 6.10 9.82 -7.19
CA LEU A 79 5.06 10.04 -6.17
C LEU A 79 5.34 9.30 -4.86
N TYR A 80 5.75 8.04 -4.93
CA TYR A 80 6.01 7.24 -3.73
C TYR A 80 7.27 7.69 -2.97
N PRO A 81 8.44 7.89 -3.61
CA PRO A 81 9.60 8.52 -2.97
C PRO A 81 9.32 9.91 -2.39
N LEU A 82 8.50 10.71 -3.09
CA LEU A 82 8.10 12.04 -2.60
C LEU A 82 7.26 11.93 -1.32
N LEU A 83 6.26 11.03 -1.27
CA LEU A 83 5.48 10.80 -0.06
C LEU A 83 6.36 10.31 1.09
N ILE A 84 7.32 9.42 0.83
CA ILE A 84 8.29 8.97 1.83
C ILE A 84 9.07 10.17 2.36
N ARG A 85 9.62 11.00 1.48
CA ARG A 85 10.38 12.20 1.87
C ARG A 85 9.55 13.17 2.71
N LEU A 86 8.28 13.39 2.36
CA LEU A 86 7.38 14.30 3.07
C LEU A 86 6.93 13.77 4.45
N THR A 87 6.91 12.46 4.63
CA THR A 87 6.43 11.80 5.86
C THR A 87 7.56 11.30 6.76
N THR A 88 8.80 11.31 6.29
CA THR A 88 9.96 10.88 7.07
C THR A 88 10.47 12.01 7.95
N PHE A 89 10.27 11.90 9.26
CA PHE A 89 10.81 12.86 10.24
C PHE A 89 12.29 12.63 10.57
N ASN A 90 12.71 11.36 10.60
CA ASN A 90 14.10 10.96 10.83
C ASN A 90 14.47 9.83 9.86
N TRP A 91 15.55 10.04 9.12
CA TRP A 91 16.03 9.12 8.08
C TRP A 91 16.42 7.73 8.59
N GLN A 92 16.65 7.57 9.90
CA GLN A 92 16.81 6.26 10.54
C GLN A 92 15.53 5.41 10.44
N TYR A 93 14.35 6.04 10.42
CA TYR A 93 13.04 5.39 10.36
C TYR A 93 12.38 5.49 8.98
N VAL A 94 13.13 5.81 7.92
CA VAL A 94 12.59 5.96 6.56
C VAL A 94 11.83 4.72 6.06
N ASN A 95 12.28 3.52 6.45
CA ASN A 95 11.58 2.27 6.14
C ASN A 95 10.20 2.20 6.80
N LEU A 96 10.04 2.76 8.01
CA LEU A 96 8.74 2.83 8.68
C LEU A 96 7.80 3.73 7.89
N SER A 97 8.26 4.91 7.47
CA SER A 97 7.46 5.84 6.66
C SER A 97 7.01 5.18 5.36
N ALA A 98 7.90 4.47 4.67
CA ALA A 98 7.57 3.76 3.44
C ALA A 98 6.53 2.64 3.66
N LEU A 99 6.71 1.82 4.71
CA LEU A 99 5.73 0.78 5.07
C LEU A 99 4.39 1.37 5.49
N LEU A 100 4.37 2.48 6.22
CA LEU A 100 3.13 3.16 6.59
C LEU A 100 2.38 3.63 5.35
N ILE A 101 3.07 4.26 4.40
CA ILE A 101 2.46 4.69 3.13
C ILE A 101 1.88 3.49 2.39
N SER A 102 2.62 2.40 2.25
CA SER A 102 2.14 1.20 1.56
C SER A 102 0.90 0.61 2.24
N ASN A 103 0.94 0.47 3.57
CA ASN A 103 -0.14 -0.16 4.31
C ASN A 103 -1.39 0.71 4.36
N VAL A 104 -1.26 2.01 4.58
CA VAL A 104 -2.38 2.97 4.48
C VAL A 104 -2.98 2.95 3.08
N SER A 105 -2.14 2.96 2.04
CA SER A 105 -2.61 2.87 0.66
C SER A 105 -3.37 1.57 0.38
N SER A 106 -2.89 0.44 0.92
CA SER A 106 -3.60 -0.84 0.76
C SER A 106 -4.97 -0.88 1.43
N ILE A 107 -5.13 -0.21 2.58
CA ILE A 107 -6.42 -0.06 3.25
C ILE A 107 -7.35 0.81 2.40
N ILE A 108 -6.83 1.92 1.86
CA ILE A 108 -7.58 2.79 0.94
C ILE A 108 -8.03 1.99 -0.29
N ALA A 109 -7.13 1.23 -0.91
CA ALA A 109 -7.44 0.36 -2.04
C ALA A 109 -8.56 -0.64 -1.71
N ALA A 110 -8.51 -1.29 -0.54
CA ALA A 110 -9.55 -2.23 -0.12
C ALA A 110 -10.91 -1.56 0.08
N ILE A 111 -10.95 -0.37 0.70
CA ILE A 111 -12.18 0.40 0.89
C ILE A 111 -12.77 0.79 -0.46
N TYR A 112 -11.97 1.32 -1.39
CA TYR A 112 -12.47 1.71 -2.70
C TYR A 112 -12.83 0.51 -3.57
N LEU A 113 -12.14 -0.62 -3.44
CA LEU A 113 -12.50 -1.85 -4.15
C LEU A 113 -13.88 -2.33 -3.71
N PHE A 114 -14.11 -2.39 -2.39
CA PHE A 114 -15.42 -2.73 -1.86
C PHE A 114 -16.51 -1.79 -2.38
N LYS A 115 -16.26 -0.47 -2.30
CA LYS A 115 -17.21 0.55 -2.77
C LYS A 115 -17.49 0.41 -4.26
N LEU A 116 -16.47 0.15 -5.08
CA LEU A 116 -16.58 -0.01 -6.52
C LEU A 116 -17.40 -1.24 -6.89
N VAL A 117 -17.08 -2.41 -6.29
CA VAL A 117 -17.81 -3.66 -6.57
C VAL A 117 -19.26 -3.57 -6.10
N LYS A 118 -19.52 -2.88 -4.99
CA LYS A 118 -20.88 -2.65 -4.47
C LYS A 118 -21.78 -1.81 -5.40
N LEU A 119 -21.22 -1.15 -6.42
CA LEU A 119 -22.03 -0.43 -7.40
C LEU A 119 -22.80 -1.38 -8.32
N ASP A 120 -22.23 -2.55 -8.61
CA ASP A 120 -22.73 -3.46 -9.63
C ASP A 120 -23.14 -4.83 -9.03
N PHE A 121 -22.68 -5.16 -7.83
CA PHE A 121 -22.87 -6.47 -7.21
C PHE A 121 -23.32 -6.39 -5.74
N GLU A 122 -23.80 -7.54 -5.25
CA GLU A 122 -24.18 -7.73 -3.85
C GLU A 122 -22.98 -7.58 -2.90
N GLU A 123 -23.29 -7.31 -1.64
CA GLU A 123 -22.29 -7.03 -0.62
C GLU A 123 -21.32 -8.20 -0.37
N ASP A 124 -21.80 -9.44 -0.46
CA ASP A 124 -20.96 -10.62 -0.25
C ASP A 124 -19.92 -10.80 -1.35
N VAL A 125 -20.27 -10.44 -2.60
CA VAL A 125 -19.32 -10.41 -3.71
C VAL A 125 -18.26 -9.34 -3.45
N ALA A 126 -18.66 -8.15 -3.01
CA ALA A 126 -17.72 -7.07 -2.68
C ALA A 126 -16.76 -7.46 -1.54
N LYS A 127 -17.23 -8.15 -0.50
CA LYS A 127 -16.39 -8.68 0.59
C LYS A 127 -15.40 -9.74 0.08
N ARG A 128 -15.85 -10.66 -0.78
CA ARG A 128 -15.00 -11.69 -1.38
C ARG A 128 -13.90 -11.08 -2.25
N SER A 129 -14.19 -10.04 -3.03
CA SER A 129 -13.18 -9.33 -3.81
C SER A 129 -12.05 -8.75 -2.94
N VAL A 130 -12.40 -8.13 -1.81
CA VAL A 130 -11.40 -7.65 -0.85
C VAL A 130 -10.62 -8.79 -0.22
N PHE A 131 -11.31 -9.88 0.15
CA PHE A 131 -10.66 -11.07 0.70
C PHE A 131 -9.62 -11.64 -0.27
N TYR A 132 -9.99 -11.85 -1.53
CA TYR A 132 -9.05 -12.36 -2.54
C TYR A 132 -7.89 -11.40 -2.75
N MET A 133 -8.13 -10.08 -2.86
CA MET A 133 -7.04 -9.10 -2.97
C MET A 133 -6.09 -9.14 -1.77
N SER A 134 -6.60 -9.40 -0.56
CA SER A 134 -5.83 -9.35 0.69
C SER A 134 -5.04 -10.63 0.98
N PHE A 135 -5.49 -11.78 0.47
CA PHE A 135 -4.91 -13.10 0.74
C PHE A 135 -4.26 -13.77 -0.47
N PHE A 136 -4.35 -13.17 -1.66
CA PHE A 136 -3.66 -13.67 -2.84
C PHE A 136 -2.13 -13.65 -2.61
N PRO A 137 -1.33 -14.59 -3.14
CA PRO A 137 0.10 -14.68 -2.85
C PRO A 137 0.89 -13.39 -3.10
N THR A 138 0.49 -12.56 -4.08
CA THR A 138 1.14 -11.28 -4.37
C THR A 138 0.70 -10.13 -3.45
N ALA A 139 -0.22 -10.36 -2.51
CA ALA A 139 -0.63 -9.38 -1.50
C ALA A 139 0.53 -8.93 -0.60
N TYR A 140 1.65 -9.67 -0.60
CA TYR A 140 2.92 -9.21 -0.02
C TYR A 140 3.34 -7.83 -0.53
N PHE A 141 3.20 -7.55 -1.83
CA PHE A 141 3.55 -6.24 -2.43
C PHE A 141 2.61 -5.12 -1.98
N LEU A 142 1.42 -5.45 -1.46
CA LEU A 142 0.52 -4.47 -0.87
C LEU A 142 0.94 -4.09 0.56
N CYS A 143 1.92 -4.78 1.15
CA CYS A 143 2.41 -4.58 2.51
C CYS A 143 3.85 -4.05 2.56
N ALA A 144 4.70 -4.53 1.66
CA ALA A 144 6.11 -4.20 1.59
C ALA A 144 6.37 -2.76 1.08
N THR A 145 7.63 -2.33 1.11
CA THR A 145 8.11 -1.02 0.63
C THR A 145 8.07 -0.93 -0.89
N TYR A 146 6.86 -0.74 -1.42
CA TYR A 146 6.51 -0.91 -2.84
C TYR A 146 5.38 0.05 -3.24
N THR A 147 5.30 0.37 -4.53
CA THR A 147 4.36 1.36 -5.08
C THR A 147 2.98 0.78 -5.38
N GLU A 148 2.87 -0.54 -5.41
CA GLU A 148 1.74 -1.30 -5.93
C GLU A 148 0.47 -1.02 -5.13
N SER A 149 0.59 -0.90 -3.81
CA SER A 149 -0.51 -0.49 -2.93
C SER A 149 -1.02 0.92 -3.23
N LEU A 150 -0.12 1.87 -3.46
CA LEU A 150 -0.45 3.25 -3.82
C LEU A 150 -1.07 3.34 -5.20
N PHE A 151 -0.47 2.65 -6.19
CA PHE A 151 -1.00 2.56 -7.54
C PHE A 151 -2.42 1.99 -7.54
N LEU A 152 -2.63 0.88 -6.84
CA LEU A 152 -3.94 0.23 -6.75
C LEU A 152 -4.98 1.15 -6.08
N ALA A 153 -4.59 1.84 -5.00
CA ALA A 153 -5.45 2.80 -4.32
C ALA A 153 -5.90 3.92 -5.26
N LEU A 154 -4.97 4.53 -5.99
CA LEU A 154 -5.25 5.62 -6.92
C LEU A 154 -6.09 5.16 -8.11
N THR A 155 -5.75 4.03 -8.72
CA THR A 155 -6.46 3.49 -9.90
C THR A 155 -7.90 3.12 -9.55
N ILE A 156 -8.13 2.37 -8.46
CA ILE A 156 -9.49 1.97 -8.07
C ILE A 156 -10.31 3.19 -7.63
N SER A 157 -9.70 4.13 -6.90
CA SER A 157 -10.38 5.38 -6.52
C SER A 157 -10.77 6.19 -7.75
N CYS A 158 -9.88 6.31 -8.74
CA CYS A 158 -10.14 7.02 -9.99
C CYS A 158 -11.34 6.39 -10.73
N VAL A 159 -11.34 5.07 -10.92
CA VAL A 159 -12.45 4.35 -11.56
C VAL A 159 -13.76 4.54 -10.78
N TYR A 160 -13.71 4.45 -9.44
CA TYR A 160 -14.87 4.69 -8.59
C TYR A 160 -15.47 6.09 -8.80
N TYR A 161 -14.63 7.14 -8.78
CA TYR A 161 -15.10 8.50 -8.99
C TYR A 161 -15.58 8.77 -10.43
N ALA A 162 -14.95 8.14 -11.43
CA ALA A 162 -15.38 8.19 -12.82
C ALA A 162 -16.79 7.59 -12.98
N ARG A 163 -17.07 6.44 -12.34
CA ARG A 163 -18.39 5.79 -12.37
C ARG A 163 -19.49 6.65 -11.73
N TYR A 164 -19.16 7.45 -10.72
CA TYR A 164 -20.10 8.38 -10.07
C TYR A 164 -20.34 9.68 -10.86
N ARG A 165 -19.75 9.85 -12.05
CA ARG A 165 -19.80 11.09 -12.85
C ARG A 165 -19.33 12.34 -12.07
N LYS A 166 -18.56 12.16 -11.00
CA LYS A 166 -17.92 13.26 -10.25
C LYS A 166 -16.55 13.53 -10.86
N TRP A 167 -16.57 13.99 -12.11
CA TRP A 167 -15.38 14.17 -12.95
C TRP A 167 -14.32 15.08 -12.30
N HIS A 168 -14.70 16.04 -11.46
CA HIS A 168 -13.75 16.92 -10.77
C HIS A 168 -12.80 16.20 -9.78
N PHE A 169 -13.17 15.06 -9.22
CA PHE A 169 -12.27 14.24 -8.37
C PHE A 169 -11.48 13.20 -9.19
N SER A 170 -11.91 12.92 -10.42
CA SER A 170 -11.27 11.96 -11.33
C SER A 170 -10.31 12.64 -12.33
N LEU A 171 -10.55 13.93 -12.63
CA LEU A 171 -9.77 14.78 -13.51
C LEU A 171 -9.48 16.09 -12.78
N SER A 172 -8.26 16.21 -12.23
CA SER A 172 -7.56 17.49 -12.32
C SER A 172 -6.75 17.54 -13.62
N ILE A 173 -7.36 17.14 -14.73
CA ILE A 173 -6.92 17.42 -16.10
C ILE A 173 -8.18 17.83 -16.88
N HIS A 174 -8.70 19.00 -16.55
CA HIS A 174 -9.59 19.75 -17.41
C HIS A 174 -9.23 21.23 -17.29
N CYS A 175 -8.08 21.58 -17.87
CA CYS A 175 -7.84 22.69 -18.78
C CYS A 175 -6.35 22.67 -19.16
#